data_AF-A0A518B2S6-F1
#
_entry.id   AF-A0A518B2S6-F1
#
_cell.length_a   1.000
_cell.length_b   1.000
_cell.length_c   1.000
_cell.angle_alpha   90.00
_cell.angle_beta   90.00
_cell.angle_gamma   90.00
#
_symmetry.space_group_name_H-M   'P 1'
#
loop_
_entity.id
_entity.type
_entity.pdbx_description
1 polymer ?
#
loop_
_entity_poly.entity_id
_entity_poly.type
_entity_poly.pdbx_seq_one_letter_code
_entity_poly.pdbx_strand_id
1 'polypeptide(L)'
;MTAHVGKNLPDPPRFIAVAMMTATHASIKSRPVDRQPHPPTKEITGMSSLRYALAACSLLLVATSVLAHPGPGGHQHGQAHRDQDNEVSIVTRGNYRYITANGIPDHQHGRFPNRGNPNRIAPQRYTFRVPLQPRMNEEFRSAMGQPFGVALNGVPFDPGTAEFWNRDRRSGWNYEALSGKINLGLDASNAHVQPTGAYHYHGMPTGLIAKLGDEKKMVLVGYAADGFPIYALHGHAEPNDAESDVVRLRSSYRLKKGSRPGGRGGPGGRYDGTFVQDWEFVPGAGDLDEANGRVGVTPEYPEGTYYYVVTNEFPFIPRLYRGTPDESFARRGPGRGPGSGGRRGRRPPPFGGPGVQGRGGRPGPPGGFPPPSERDR
;
A
#
# COMPACT_ATOMS: atom_id res chain seq x y z
N MET A 1 -2.85 50.00 -59.94
CA MET A 1 -2.71 49.78 -58.49
C MET A 1 -3.25 48.40 -58.16
N THR A 2 -2.43 47.58 -57.49
CA THR A 2 -2.76 46.38 -56.66
C THR A 2 -3.64 45.28 -57.31
N ALA A 3 -3.17 44.06 -57.65
CA ALA A 3 -2.38 43.02 -56.98
C ALA A 3 -3.27 41.80 -56.62
N HIS A 4 -2.91 40.65 -57.21
CA HIS A 4 -3.44 39.31 -56.94
C HIS A 4 -3.05 38.79 -55.55
N VAL A 5 -3.93 38.00 -54.92
CA VAL A 5 -3.55 36.98 -53.93
C VAL A 5 -4.36 35.71 -54.17
N GLY A 6 -3.67 34.68 -54.66
CA GLY A 6 -4.14 33.30 -54.75
C GLY A 6 -3.86 32.54 -53.46
N LYS A 7 -4.74 31.59 -53.16
CA LYS A 7 -4.67 30.64 -52.04
C LYS A 7 -3.55 29.63 -52.27
N ASN A 8 -2.77 29.31 -51.24
CA ASN A 8 -2.08 28.03 -51.04
C ASN A 8 -1.74 27.87 -49.54
N LEU A 9 -2.28 26.84 -48.89
CA LEU A 9 -1.91 26.42 -47.53
C LEU A 9 -0.64 25.55 -47.57
N PRO A 10 0.24 25.59 -46.55
CA PRO A 10 1.37 24.67 -46.43
C PRO A 10 1.04 23.40 -45.64
N ASP A 11 1.64 22.28 -46.07
CA ASP A 11 1.65 20.97 -45.39
C ASP A 11 2.53 20.95 -44.12
N PRO A 12 2.27 20.05 -43.15
CA PRO A 12 3.05 19.92 -41.92
C PRO A 12 4.40 19.17 -42.11
N PRO A 13 5.40 19.43 -41.24
CA PRO A 13 6.77 18.96 -41.45
C PRO A 13 6.98 17.47 -41.17
N ARG A 14 7.73 16.81 -42.06
CA ARG A 14 8.28 15.46 -41.90
C ARG A 14 9.63 15.53 -41.18
N PHE A 15 9.77 14.84 -40.05
CA PHE A 15 11.07 14.67 -39.39
C PHE A 15 11.83 13.48 -40.02
N ILE A 16 13.02 13.79 -40.51
CA ILE A 16 14.01 12.86 -41.06
C ILE A 16 14.91 12.42 -39.91
N ALA A 17 14.88 11.14 -39.54
CA ALA A 17 15.88 10.55 -38.64
C ALA A 17 17.08 10.09 -39.49
N VAL A 18 18.22 10.75 -39.30
CA VAL A 18 19.52 10.37 -39.87
C VAL A 18 20.16 9.36 -38.92
N ALA A 19 20.20 8.09 -39.30
CA ALA A 19 21.02 7.08 -38.65
C ALA A 19 22.43 7.10 -39.26
N MET A 20 23.43 7.54 -38.50
CA MET A 20 24.83 7.33 -38.84
C MET A 20 25.29 5.98 -38.27
N MET A 21 25.50 5.02 -39.16
CA MET A 21 26.31 3.82 -38.92
C MET A 21 27.78 4.16 -39.18
N THR A 22 28.65 3.87 -38.22
CA THR A 22 30.07 3.58 -38.50
C THR A 22 30.39 2.22 -37.88
N ALA A 23 30.63 1.25 -38.76
CA ALA A 23 31.13 -0.08 -38.42
C ALA A 23 32.66 -0.06 -38.44
N THR A 24 33.30 -0.70 -37.47
CA THR A 24 34.68 -1.19 -37.58
C THR A 24 34.67 -2.71 -37.59
N HIS A 25 35.24 -3.27 -38.65
CA HIS A 25 35.42 -4.71 -38.88
C HIS A 25 36.57 -5.27 -38.03
N ALA A 26 36.41 -6.48 -37.50
CA ALA A 26 37.51 -7.42 -37.34
C ALA A 26 37.02 -8.86 -37.62
N SER A 27 37.73 -9.51 -38.51
CA SER A 27 37.45 -10.78 -39.17
C SER A 27 38.02 -11.96 -38.39
N ILE A 28 37.26 -13.04 -38.17
CA ILE A 28 37.81 -14.39 -37.99
C ILE A 28 36.98 -15.41 -38.79
N LYS A 29 37.74 -16.24 -39.53
CA LYS A 29 37.34 -17.20 -40.55
C LYS A 29 36.60 -18.43 -40.00
N SER A 30 35.73 -18.95 -40.85
CA SER A 30 34.97 -20.20 -40.79
C SER A 30 35.81 -21.46 -40.97
N ARG A 31 35.33 -22.59 -40.41
CA ARG A 31 35.37 -23.94 -41.02
C ARG A 31 34.15 -24.78 -40.58
N PRO A 32 33.69 -25.74 -41.42
CA PRO A 32 32.37 -26.37 -41.32
C PRO A 32 32.42 -27.78 -40.72
N VAL A 33 31.31 -28.27 -40.14
CA VAL A 33 31.05 -29.71 -39.95
C VAL A 33 29.60 -30.04 -40.29
N ASP A 34 29.48 -31.22 -40.88
CA ASP A 34 28.43 -31.85 -41.68
C ASP A 34 27.03 -32.03 -41.08
N ARG A 35 26.06 -32.25 -41.98
CA ARG A 35 24.66 -32.63 -41.70
C ARG A 35 24.44 -34.16 -41.75
N GLN A 36 23.31 -34.55 -41.14
CA GLN A 36 22.41 -35.71 -41.41
C GLN A 36 22.52 -36.92 -40.44
N PRO A 37 21.49 -37.80 -40.34
CA PRO A 37 20.15 -37.58 -39.77
C PRO A 37 19.71 -38.70 -38.75
N HIS A 38 18.51 -38.57 -38.17
CA HIS A 38 17.83 -39.49 -37.20
C HIS A 38 17.63 -40.94 -37.68
N PRO A 39 17.23 -41.90 -36.80
CA PRO A 39 15.78 -42.28 -36.71
C PRO A 39 15.35 -42.73 -35.26
N PRO A 40 14.17 -43.36 -34.99
CA PRO A 40 13.18 -42.81 -34.04
C PRO A 40 12.68 -43.82 -32.97
N THR A 41 11.55 -43.44 -32.35
CA THR A 41 10.49 -44.24 -31.68
C THR A 41 10.71 -44.83 -30.28
N LYS A 42 9.80 -44.45 -29.37
CA LYS A 42 8.76 -45.34 -28.81
C LYS A 42 7.60 -44.54 -28.22
N GLU A 43 6.49 -44.54 -28.95
CA GLU A 43 5.14 -44.41 -28.38
C GLU A 43 4.82 -45.67 -27.57
N ILE A 44 4.07 -45.51 -26.48
CA ILE A 44 3.29 -46.60 -25.88
C ILE A 44 1.84 -46.14 -25.86
N THR A 45 1.04 -46.80 -26.69
CA THR A 45 -0.42 -46.76 -26.72
C THR A 45 -0.94 -48.02 -26.03
N GLY A 46 -2.00 -47.87 -25.23
CA GLY A 46 -2.83 -48.97 -24.70
C GLY A 46 -3.91 -48.39 -23.79
N MET A 47 -5.06 -47.95 -24.34
CA MET A 47 -6.29 -48.72 -24.65
C MET A 47 -7.07 -49.26 -23.44
N SER A 48 -8.40 -49.22 -23.62
CA SER A 48 -9.51 -49.84 -22.86
C SER A 48 -10.11 -48.97 -21.74
N SER A 49 -11.22 -48.25 -21.96
CA SER A 49 -12.63 -48.66 -22.16
C SER A 49 -13.41 -48.83 -20.85
N LEU A 50 -14.38 -47.95 -20.57
CA LEU A 50 -15.75 -48.36 -20.26
C LEU A 50 -16.72 -47.17 -20.31
N ARG A 51 -17.86 -47.39 -20.97
CA ARG A 51 -19.02 -46.49 -21.02
C ARG A 51 -20.09 -46.97 -20.03
N TYR A 52 -20.99 -46.04 -19.70
CA TYR A 52 -22.36 -46.18 -19.17
C TYR A 52 -22.57 -46.74 -17.76
N ALA A 53 -23.16 -45.91 -16.89
CA ALA A 53 -24.46 -46.21 -16.29
C ALA A 53 -25.13 -44.92 -15.80
N LEU A 54 -26.18 -44.50 -16.51
CA LEU A 54 -27.26 -43.67 -15.97
C LEU A 54 -27.97 -44.47 -14.87
N ALA A 55 -28.20 -43.86 -13.72
CA ALA A 55 -29.26 -44.26 -12.81
C ALA A 55 -30.03 -43.00 -12.39
N ALA A 56 -31.04 -42.67 -13.20
CA ALA A 56 -32.13 -41.84 -12.76
C ALA A 56 -32.99 -42.66 -11.79
N CYS A 57 -33.17 -42.16 -10.57
CA CYS A 57 -34.26 -42.59 -9.70
C CYS A 57 -35.03 -41.36 -9.26
N SER A 58 -36.07 -41.08 -10.02
CA SER A 58 -37.19 -40.25 -9.60
C SER A 58 -37.98 -41.03 -8.55
N LEU A 59 -38.13 -40.48 -7.35
CA LEU A 59 -39.25 -40.82 -6.48
C LEU A 59 -39.87 -39.53 -5.95
N LEU A 60 -41.15 -39.35 -6.29
CA LEU A 60 -42.01 -38.25 -5.91
C LEU A 60 -42.60 -38.46 -4.51
N LEU A 61 -42.90 -37.31 -3.87
CA LEU A 61 -43.92 -37.04 -2.82
C LEU A 61 -43.58 -37.58 -1.42
N VAL A 62 -43.67 -36.78 -0.34
CA VAL A 62 -44.84 -36.02 0.10
C VAL A 62 -44.43 -34.71 0.78
N ALA A 63 -45.10 -33.62 0.41
CA ALA A 63 -45.07 -32.36 1.12
C ALA A 63 -45.98 -32.42 2.35
N THR A 64 -45.44 -32.20 3.54
CA THR A 64 -46.22 -31.78 4.71
C THR A 64 -45.80 -30.37 5.11
N SER A 65 -46.67 -29.43 4.79
CA SER A 65 -46.62 -28.03 5.23
C SER A 65 -46.93 -27.96 6.72
N VAL A 66 -45.90 -27.83 7.55
CA VAL A 66 -46.07 -27.33 8.92
C VAL A 66 -46.03 -25.81 8.85
N LEU A 67 -47.20 -25.20 9.06
CA LEU A 67 -47.32 -23.76 9.31
C LEU A 67 -46.71 -23.45 10.67
N ALA A 68 -45.43 -23.06 10.69
CA ALA A 68 -44.84 -22.41 11.84
C ALA A 68 -45.11 -20.90 11.76
N HIS A 69 -45.90 -20.37 12.70
CA HIS A 69 -46.07 -18.93 12.88
C HIS A 69 -44.71 -18.27 13.19
N PRO A 70 -44.33 -17.16 12.53
CA PRO A 70 -43.18 -16.38 12.97
C PRO A 70 -43.57 -15.56 14.19
N GLY A 71 -43.06 -15.94 15.36
CA GLY A 71 -42.94 -15.04 16.49
C GLY A 71 -41.97 -13.89 16.16
N PRO A 72 -42.15 -12.68 16.71
CA PRO A 72 -41.32 -11.53 16.41
C PRO A 72 -39.98 -11.66 17.14
N GLY A 73 -38.98 -12.27 16.52
CA GLY A 73 -37.70 -12.50 17.17
C GLY A 73 -36.63 -13.10 16.28
N GLY A 74 -36.27 -12.43 15.18
CA GLY A 74 -35.28 -12.98 14.25
C GLY A 74 -34.77 -12.04 13.17
N HIS A 75 -34.31 -10.83 13.54
CA HIS A 75 -33.72 -9.91 12.55
C HIS A 75 -32.29 -9.44 12.85
N GLN A 76 -31.66 -9.86 13.96
CA GLN A 76 -30.31 -9.36 14.31
C GLN A 76 -29.15 -10.30 13.93
N HIS A 77 -29.38 -11.61 13.78
CA HIS A 77 -28.27 -12.56 13.51
C HIS A 77 -27.81 -12.57 12.04
N GLY A 78 -28.69 -12.27 11.09
CA GLY A 78 -28.34 -12.25 9.66
C GLY A 78 -27.73 -10.94 9.16
N GLN A 79 -27.98 -9.81 9.84
CA GLN A 79 -27.40 -8.51 9.48
C GLN A 79 -25.96 -8.37 9.99
N ALA A 80 -25.68 -8.83 11.22
CA ALA A 80 -24.34 -8.74 11.81
C ALA A 80 -23.26 -9.51 11.02
N HIS A 81 -23.63 -10.60 10.34
CA HIS A 81 -22.71 -11.33 9.45
C HIS A 81 -22.45 -10.59 8.13
N ARG A 82 -23.48 -9.96 7.53
CA ARG A 82 -23.33 -9.18 6.28
C ARG A 82 -22.50 -7.91 6.46
N ASP A 83 -22.53 -7.30 7.64
CA ASP A 83 -21.73 -6.11 7.97
C ASP A 83 -20.22 -6.39 8.03
N GLN A 84 -19.80 -7.65 7.92
CA GLN A 84 -18.40 -8.09 7.88
C GLN A 84 -18.02 -8.76 6.55
N ASP A 85 -18.91 -8.76 5.55
CA ASP A 85 -18.56 -9.26 4.22
C ASP A 85 -17.80 -8.17 3.45
N ASN A 86 -16.80 -8.57 2.68
CA ASN A 86 -16.11 -7.65 1.76
C ASN A 86 -17.05 -7.24 0.62
N GLU A 87 -17.10 -5.94 0.34
CA GLU A 87 -17.75 -5.41 -0.86
C GLU A 87 -16.79 -4.45 -1.56
N VAL A 88 -16.44 -4.80 -2.80
CA VAL A 88 -15.65 -3.94 -3.70
C VAL A 88 -16.17 -4.08 -5.13
N SER A 89 -16.26 -2.97 -5.84
CA SER A 89 -16.55 -2.93 -7.27
C SER A 89 -15.57 -1.99 -7.94
N ILE A 90 -14.85 -2.52 -8.94
CA ILE A 90 -13.86 -1.80 -9.74
C ILE A 90 -14.37 -1.77 -11.18
N VAL A 91 -14.71 -0.59 -11.69
CA VAL A 91 -15.24 -0.42 -13.04
C VAL A 91 -14.51 0.69 -13.78
N THR A 92 -14.26 0.47 -15.07
CA THR A 92 -13.65 1.48 -15.94
C THR A 92 -14.75 2.22 -16.70
N ARG A 93 -14.66 3.56 -16.72
CA ARG A 93 -15.59 4.43 -17.46
C ARG A 93 -14.83 5.64 -17.99
N GLY A 94 -14.81 5.80 -19.31
CA GLY A 94 -13.96 6.80 -19.97
C GLY A 94 -12.48 6.60 -19.59
N ASN A 95 -11.82 7.67 -19.17
CA ASN A 95 -10.39 7.66 -18.83
C ASN A 95 -10.08 7.29 -17.37
N TYR A 96 -11.06 6.75 -16.64
CA TYR A 96 -10.94 6.52 -15.19
C TYR A 96 -11.36 5.12 -14.78
N ARG A 97 -10.72 4.64 -13.72
CA ARG A 97 -11.13 3.50 -12.91
C ARG A 97 -11.84 4.04 -11.66
N TYR A 98 -13.07 3.59 -11.45
CA TYR A 98 -13.89 3.89 -10.28
C TYR A 98 -13.91 2.69 -9.36
N ILE A 99 -13.67 2.93 -8.08
CA ILE A 99 -13.55 1.89 -7.05
C ILE A 99 -14.50 2.26 -5.92
N THR A 100 -15.61 1.52 -5.81
CA THR A 100 -16.54 1.64 -4.69
C THR A 100 -16.30 0.49 -3.73
N ALA A 101 -16.14 0.77 -2.45
CA ALA A 101 -15.79 -0.25 -1.46
C ALA A 101 -16.36 0.03 -0.07
N ASN A 102 -16.55 -1.03 0.71
CA ASN A 102 -16.91 -0.93 2.13
C ASN A 102 -15.69 -1.00 3.07
N GLY A 103 -14.49 -1.28 2.56
CA GLY A 103 -13.25 -1.29 3.34
C GLY A 103 -13.11 -2.46 4.31
N ILE A 104 -13.95 -3.48 4.21
CA ILE A 104 -13.82 -4.72 4.97
C ILE A 104 -12.82 -5.62 4.21
N PRO A 105 -11.76 -6.17 4.84
CA PRO A 105 -10.83 -7.05 4.14
C PRO A 105 -11.49 -8.38 3.74
N ASP A 106 -11.10 -8.90 2.59
CA ASP A 106 -11.56 -10.19 2.04
C ASP A 106 -10.63 -11.38 2.40
N HIS A 107 -9.79 -11.16 3.41
CA HIS A 107 -8.84 -12.11 3.98
C HIS A 107 -9.03 -12.16 5.50
N GLN A 108 -8.44 -13.16 6.15
CA GLN A 108 -8.44 -13.23 7.61
C GLN A 108 -7.72 -12.01 8.20
N HIS A 109 -8.41 -11.23 9.02
CA HIS A 109 -7.87 -10.09 9.74
C HIS A 109 -7.73 -10.41 11.24
N GLY A 110 -7.01 -9.56 11.97
CA GLY A 110 -6.89 -9.66 13.42
C GLY A 110 -8.23 -9.54 14.13
N ARG A 111 -8.32 -10.03 15.39
CA ARG A 111 -9.49 -9.77 16.22
C ARG A 111 -9.48 -8.30 16.64
N PHE A 112 -10.59 -7.60 16.40
CA PHE A 112 -10.79 -6.21 16.79
C PHE A 112 -12.14 -6.08 17.54
N PRO A 113 -12.17 -5.46 18.73
CA PRO A 113 -11.06 -4.82 19.43
C PRO A 113 -10.00 -5.80 19.96
N ASN A 114 -8.77 -5.31 20.16
CA ASN A 114 -7.66 -6.00 20.82
C ASN A 114 -6.96 -5.08 21.84
N ARG A 115 -5.92 -5.60 22.51
CA ARG A 115 -5.19 -4.89 23.58
C ARG A 115 -4.57 -3.55 23.11
N GLY A 116 -4.13 -3.46 21.85
CA GLY A 116 -3.53 -2.26 21.26
C GLY A 116 -4.53 -1.38 20.50
N ASN A 117 -5.75 -1.87 20.24
CA ASN A 117 -6.75 -1.16 19.46
C ASN A 117 -8.17 -1.44 19.99
N PRO A 118 -8.85 -0.47 20.63
CA PRO A 118 -10.17 -0.66 21.21
C PRO A 118 -11.33 -0.58 20.19
N ASN A 119 -11.04 -0.35 18.91
CA ASN A 119 -12.05 -0.13 17.89
C ASN A 119 -12.51 -1.46 17.26
N ARG A 120 -13.76 -1.50 16.79
CA ARG A 120 -14.35 -2.63 16.05
C ARG A 120 -14.42 -2.29 14.56
N ILE A 121 -14.10 -3.25 13.69
CA ILE A 121 -14.26 -3.08 12.24
C ILE A 121 -15.73 -2.84 11.91
N ALA A 122 -15.99 -1.84 11.07
CA ALA A 122 -17.32 -1.54 10.55
C ALA A 122 -17.22 -1.16 9.07
N PRO A 123 -18.26 -1.46 8.26
CA PRO A 123 -18.28 -1.12 6.86
C PRO A 123 -18.28 0.40 6.69
N GLN A 124 -17.53 0.87 5.71
CA GLN A 124 -17.40 2.27 5.32
C GLN A 124 -18.12 2.49 3.98
N ARG A 125 -18.10 3.73 3.47
CA ARG A 125 -18.63 4.05 2.14
C ARG A 125 -17.55 4.79 1.34
N TYR A 126 -16.68 4.04 0.69
CA TYR A 126 -15.63 4.60 -0.15
C TYR A 126 -16.06 4.67 -1.61
N THR A 127 -15.73 5.80 -2.23
CA THR A 127 -15.81 5.99 -3.68
C THR A 127 -14.52 6.66 -4.12
N PHE A 128 -13.60 5.88 -4.68
CA PHE A 128 -12.36 6.36 -5.25
C PHE A 128 -12.45 6.41 -6.77
N ARG A 129 -11.63 7.29 -7.35
CA ARG A 129 -11.42 7.41 -8.78
C ARG A 129 -9.93 7.57 -9.03
N VAL A 130 -9.39 6.85 -10.01
CA VAL A 130 -8.00 6.99 -10.44
C VAL A 130 -7.91 7.02 -11.96
N PRO A 131 -6.98 7.76 -12.57
CA PRO A 131 -6.82 7.79 -14.02
C PRO A 131 -6.33 6.43 -14.55
N LEU A 132 -6.80 6.03 -15.74
CA LEU A 132 -6.32 4.82 -16.43
C LEU A 132 -4.96 5.02 -17.12
N GLN A 133 -4.65 6.27 -17.47
CA GLN A 133 -3.41 6.68 -18.12
C GLN A 133 -2.72 7.76 -17.25
N PRO A 134 -2.18 7.37 -16.08
CA PRO A 134 -1.46 8.29 -15.22
C PRO A 134 -0.23 8.84 -15.94
N ARG A 135 0.13 10.09 -15.64
CA ARG A 135 1.33 10.74 -16.17
C ARG A 135 2.31 11.00 -15.04
N MET A 136 3.58 10.71 -15.30
CA MET A 136 4.65 11.09 -14.37
C MET A 136 4.81 12.61 -14.40
N ASN A 137 4.85 13.22 -13.23
CA ASN A 137 5.27 14.59 -13.05
C ASN A 137 6.81 14.66 -12.98
N GLU A 138 7.37 15.85 -13.22
CA GLU A 138 8.79 16.11 -13.02
C GLU A 138 9.17 16.03 -11.54
N GLU A 139 8.29 16.55 -10.67
CA GLU A 139 8.47 16.53 -9.22
C GLU A 139 7.51 15.57 -8.53
N PHE A 140 8.01 14.93 -7.48
CA PHE A 140 7.19 14.13 -6.58
C PHE A 140 6.25 14.99 -5.74
N ARG A 141 5.08 14.44 -5.40
CA ARG A 141 4.11 15.08 -4.49
C ARG A 141 3.98 14.30 -3.20
N SER A 142 3.83 14.98 -2.06
CA SER A 142 3.60 14.29 -0.79
C SER A 142 2.31 13.46 -0.79
N ALA A 143 2.39 12.21 -0.33
CA ALA A 143 1.24 11.36 -0.05
C ALA A 143 0.79 11.42 1.42
N MET A 144 1.49 12.20 2.26
CA MET A 144 1.18 12.28 3.69
C MET A 144 -0.11 13.05 3.94
N GLY A 145 -0.96 12.51 4.82
CA GLY A 145 -2.22 13.14 5.25
C GLY A 145 -3.47 12.62 4.55
N GLN A 146 -3.33 11.66 3.62
CA GLN A 146 -4.42 10.96 2.97
C GLN A 146 -4.03 9.49 2.70
N PRO A 147 -4.99 8.60 2.37
CA PRO A 147 -4.62 7.29 1.86
C PRO A 147 -3.75 7.42 0.61
N PHE A 148 -2.68 6.62 0.53
CA PHE A 148 -1.80 6.53 -0.63
C PHE A 148 -2.51 5.93 -1.84
N GLY A 149 -3.37 4.95 -1.59
CA GLY A 149 -4.07 4.21 -2.61
C GLY A 149 -5.12 3.30 -2.01
N VAL A 150 -5.69 2.46 -2.85
CA VAL A 150 -6.68 1.46 -2.45
C VAL A 150 -6.27 0.10 -2.99
N ALA A 151 -6.34 -0.91 -2.13
CA ALA A 151 -6.06 -2.29 -2.47
C ALA A 151 -7.17 -2.88 -3.37
N LEU A 152 -6.88 -3.99 -4.06
CA LEU A 152 -7.85 -4.66 -4.93
C LEU A 152 -9.09 -5.16 -4.17
N ASN A 153 -8.97 -5.40 -2.87
CA ASN A 153 -10.10 -5.73 -2.00
C ASN A 153 -10.83 -4.50 -1.44
N GLY A 154 -10.49 -3.29 -1.87
CA GLY A 154 -11.16 -2.05 -1.44
C GLY A 154 -10.69 -1.48 -0.10
N VAL A 155 -9.68 -2.08 0.54
CA VAL A 155 -9.08 -1.55 1.78
C VAL A 155 -8.06 -0.44 1.46
N PRO A 156 -8.12 0.74 2.11
CA PRO A 156 -7.15 1.81 1.88
C PRO A 156 -5.74 1.48 2.38
N PHE A 157 -4.73 1.94 1.64
CA PHE A 157 -3.34 2.04 2.08
C PHE A 157 -3.13 3.40 2.75
N ASP A 158 -2.75 3.43 4.03
CA ASP A 158 -2.49 4.66 4.78
C ASP A 158 -1.02 4.71 5.20
N PRO A 159 -0.18 5.52 4.56
CA PRO A 159 1.25 5.54 4.89
C PRO A 159 1.55 6.22 6.22
N GLY A 160 0.69 7.13 6.70
CA GLY A 160 0.99 7.98 7.85
C GLY A 160 0.16 7.63 9.08
N THR A 161 0.66 7.97 10.27
CA THR A 161 -0.13 7.87 11.50
C THR A 161 -0.73 9.22 11.89
N ALA A 162 -1.76 9.21 12.74
CA ALA A 162 -2.22 10.42 13.42
C ALA A 162 -1.37 10.79 14.65
N GLU A 163 -0.30 10.02 14.92
CA GLU A 163 0.51 10.13 16.12
C GLU A 163 1.74 11.00 15.86
N PHE A 164 1.84 12.10 16.59
CA PHE A 164 2.95 13.04 16.48
C PHE A 164 3.62 13.20 17.83
N TRP A 165 4.93 13.48 17.81
CA TRP A 165 5.67 13.76 19.03
C TRP A 165 4.99 14.90 19.81
N ASN A 166 4.87 14.72 21.13
CA ASN A 166 4.12 15.61 22.02
C ASN A 166 2.68 15.92 21.60
N ARG A 167 2.07 15.07 20.76
CA ARG A 167 0.74 15.28 20.17
C ARG A 167 0.63 16.58 19.36
N ASP A 168 1.77 17.07 18.87
CA ASP A 168 1.84 18.28 18.07
C ASP A 168 2.17 17.95 16.63
N ARG A 169 1.19 18.11 15.74
CA ARG A 169 1.37 17.94 14.29
C ARG A 169 2.41 18.90 13.71
N ARG A 170 2.61 20.06 14.36
CA ARG A 170 3.57 21.08 13.93
C ARG A 170 5.00 20.76 14.36
N SER A 171 5.20 19.73 15.20
CA SER A 171 6.55 19.32 15.62
C SER A 171 7.42 18.85 14.45
N GLY A 172 6.80 18.41 13.36
CA GLY A 172 7.50 17.77 12.25
C GLY A 172 7.91 16.32 12.53
N TRP A 173 7.56 15.74 13.68
CA TRP A 173 7.92 14.37 14.07
C TRP A 173 6.67 13.48 14.13
N ASN A 174 6.50 12.60 13.14
CA ASN A 174 5.38 11.66 13.03
C ASN A 174 5.88 10.25 13.35
N TYR A 175 5.17 9.54 14.23
CA TYR A 175 5.55 8.17 14.57
C TYR A 175 5.30 7.23 13.40
N GLU A 176 6.24 6.33 13.17
CA GLU A 176 6.12 5.27 12.17
C GLU A 176 5.29 4.11 12.73
N ALA A 177 4.23 3.71 12.00
CA ALA A 177 3.29 2.69 12.44
C ALA A 177 3.98 1.35 12.67
N LEU A 178 4.92 0.99 11.79
CA LEU A 178 5.65 -0.27 11.80
C LEU A 178 7.03 -0.17 12.49
N SER A 179 7.26 0.86 13.30
CA SER A 179 8.51 1.04 14.05
C SER A 179 8.73 -0.01 15.15
N GLY A 180 7.66 -0.65 15.63
CA GLY A 180 7.68 -1.47 16.85
C GLY A 180 7.85 -0.64 18.14
N LYS A 181 7.81 0.69 18.07
CA LYS A 181 8.02 1.61 19.20
C LYS A 181 6.72 2.23 19.73
N ILE A 182 5.65 2.15 18.94
CA ILE A 182 4.29 2.48 19.34
C ILE A 182 3.39 1.26 19.14
N ASN A 183 2.39 1.12 20.01
CA ASN A 183 1.42 0.04 19.89
C ASN A 183 0.10 0.59 19.32
N LEU A 184 -0.13 0.38 18.02
CA LEU A 184 -1.38 0.73 17.34
C LEU A 184 -2.36 -0.44 17.26
N GLY A 185 -2.01 -1.59 17.84
CA GLY A 185 -2.77 -2.83 17.76
C GLY A 185 -2.88 -3.38 16.34
N LEU A 186 -1.80 -3.26 15.56
CA LEU A 186 -1.71 -3.81 14.20
C LEU A 186 -1.93 -5.33 14.22
N ASP A 187 -2.57 -5.85 13.17
CA ASP A 187 -2.68 -7.29 12.95
C ASP A 187 -1.57 -7.84 12.04
N ALA A 188 -1.65 -9.13 11.73
CA ALA A 188 -0.67 -9.83 10.90
C ALA A 188 -0.58 -9.31 9.45
N SER A 189 -1.60 -8.57 9.00
CA SER A 189 -1.65 -7.91 7.68
C SER A 189 -1.19 -6.45 7.75
N ASN A 190 -0.49 -6.07 8.82
CA ASN A 190 0.02 -4.72 9.04
C ASN A 190 -1.08 -3.64 9.02
N ALA A 191 -2.28 -3.99 9.46
CA ALA A 191 -3.44 -3.11 9.46
C ALA A 191 -4.02 -2.92 10.86
N HIS A 192 -4.77 -1.84 11.03
CA HIS A 192 -5.59 -1.65 12.22
C HIS A 192 -6.86 -0.87 11.91
N VAL A 193 -7.65 -0.64 12.96
CA VAL A 193 -9.00 -0.07 12.87
C VAL A 193 -9.04 1.32 13.48
N GLN A 194 -9.51 2.31 12.73
CA GLN A 194 -9.73 3.66 13.25
C GLN A 194 -10.98 3.74 14.15
N PRO A 195 -11.16 4.80 14.94
CA PRO A 195 -12.38 4.99 15.75
C PRO A 195 -13.70 4.98 14.96
N THR A 196 -13.65 5.24 13.66
CA THR A 196 -14.80 5.15 12.73
C THR A 196 -15.15 3.70 12.34
N GLY A 197 -14.34 2.73 12.75
CA GLY A 197 -14.40 1.34 12.30
C GLY A 197 -13.67 1.04 11.01
N ALA A 198 -13.02 2.04 10.39
CA ALA A 198 -12.27 1.85 9.15
C ALA A 198 -11.01 1.00 9.37
N TYR A 199 -10.97 -0.19 8.77
CA TYR A 199 -9.79 -1.02 8.66
C TYR A 199 -8.91 -0.52 7.50
N HIS A 200 -7.59 -0.42 7.70
CA HIS A 200 -6.66 0.09 6.70
C HIS A 200 -5.23 -0.42 6.93
N TYR A 201 -4.47 -0.57 5.84
CA TYR A 201 -3.10 -1.06 5.87
C TYR A 201 -2.10 0.06 6.16
N HIS A 202 -1.12 -0.19 7.03
CA HIS A 202 0.07 0.62 7.24
C HIS A 202 1.34 0.03 6.62
N GLY A 203 1.25 -1.19 6.07
CA GLY A 203 2.34 -1.84 5.37
C GLY A 203 1.86 -2.91 4.42
N MET A 204 2.71 -3.92 4.21
CA MET A 204 2.44 -5.02 3.30
C MET A 204 1.16 -5.78 3.71
N PRO A 205 0.14 -5.87 2.83
CA PRO A 205 -1.12 -6.52 3.15
C PRO A 205 -1.00 -8.04 3.00
N THR A 206 -0.27 -8.68 3.93
CA THR A 206 0.13 -10.11 3.83
C THR A 206 -1.05 -11.04 3.56
N GLY A 207 -2.18 -10.86 4.25
CA GLY A 207 -3.39 -11.65 4.01
C GLY A 207 -3.98 -11.48 2.61
N LEU A 208 -3.89 -10.28 2.01
CA LEU A 208 -4.31 -10.05 0.63
C LEU A 208 -3.33 -10.69 -0.36
N ILE A 209 -2.02 -10.54 -0.13
CA ILE A 209 -0.99 -11.13 -1.00
C ILE A 209 -1.13 -12.64 -1.07
N ALA A 210 -1.30 -13.30 0.08
CA ALA A 210 -1.52 -14.74 0.16
C ALA A 210 -2.77 -15.22 -0.61
N LYS A 211 -3.77 -14.34 -0.78
CA LYS A 211 -4.97 -14.63 -1.58
C LYS A 211 -4.77 -14.39 -3.07
N LEU A 212 -4.01 -13.36 -3.45
CA LEU A 212 -3.84 -12.94 -4.84
C LEU A 212 -2.84 -13.79 -5.63
N GLY A 213 -1.86 -14.41 -4.99
CA GLY A 213 -0.92 -15.27 -5.72
C GLY A 213 0.29 -15.72 -4.94
N ASP A 214 1.21 -16.34 -5.67
CA ASP A 214 2.52 -16.76 -5.16
C ASP A 214 3.34 -15.53 -4.75
N GLU A 215 3.76 -15.48 -3.49
CA GLU A 215 4.55 -14.39 -2.91
C GLU A 215 5.86 -14.13 -3.68
N LYS A 216 6.31 -15.05 -4.53
CA LYS A 216 7.53 -14.93 -5.37
C LYS A 216 7.29 -14.29 -6.74
N LYS A 217 6.05 -13.99 -7.10
CA LYS A 217 5.70 -13.34 -8.38
C LYS A 217 5.48 -11.84 -8.20
N MET A 218 5.41 -11.12 -9.32
CA MET A 218 4.87 -9.76 -9.32
C MET A 218 3.37 -9.83 -9.02
N VAL A 219 2.96 -9.33 -7.85
CA VAL A 219 1.56 -9.33 -7.42
C VAL A 219 1.04 -7.90 -7.39
N LEU A 220 0.14 -7.56 -8.31
CA LEU A 220 -0.61 -6.31 -8.26
C LEU A 220 -1.54 -6.33 -7.04
N VAL A 221 -1.35 -5.40 -6.11
CA VAL A 221 -2.15 -5.34 -4.87
C VAL A 221 -3.12 -4.17 -4.85
N GLY A 222 -3.00 -3.19 -5.74
CA GLY A 222 -3.92 -2.06 -5.80
C GLY A 222 -3.48 -0.96 -6.76
N TYR A 223 -4.11 0.20 -6.62
CA TYR A 223 -3.80 1.40 -7.39
C TYR A 223 -3.61 2.60 -6.45
N ALA A 224 -2.58 3.38 -6.72
CA ALA A 224 -2.31 4.63 -6.01
C ALA A 224 -3.31 5.71 -6.42
N ALA A 225 -3.46 6.74 -5.59
CA ALA A 225 -4.39 7.83 -5.84
C ALA A 225 -4.12 8.55 -7.18
N ASP A 226 -2.88 8.52 -7.68
CA ASP A 226 -2.49 9.09 -8.96
C ASP A 226 -2.67 8.15 -10.17
N GLY A 227 -3.14 6.93 -9.94
CA GLY A 227 -3.48 5.93 -10.95
C GLY A 227 -2.41 4.93 -11.32
N PHE A 228 -1.17 5.10 -10.85
CA PHE A 228 -0.15 4.07 -11.07
C PHE A 228 -0.44 2.81 -10.23
N PRO A 229 -0.11 1.61 -10.77
CA PRO A 229 -0.30 0.36 -10.04
C PRO A 229 0.65 0.22 -8.85
N ILE A 230 0.22 -0.56 -7.86
CA ILE A 230 0.98 -0.87 -6.65
C ILE A 230 1.23 -2.38 -6.65
N TYR A 231 2.51 -2.78 -6.63
CA TYR A 231 2.92 -4.19 -6.53
C TYR A 231 3.48 -4.52 -5.15
N ALA A 232 3.36 -5.78 -4.74
CA ALA A 232 3.98 -6.28 -3.53
C ALA A 232 5.37 -6.85 -3.80
N LEU A 233 6.39 -6.21 -3.21
CA LEU A 233 7.74 -6.70 -2.95
C LEU A 233 8.64 -7.08 -4.14
N HIS A 234 8.10 -7.61 -5.23
CA HIS A 234 8.85 -8.24 -6.31
C HIS A 234 8.69 -7.49 -7.63
N GLY A 235 9.71 -7.64 -8.47
CA GLY A 235 9.72 -7.20 -9.86
C GLY A 235 10.84 -7.86 -10.64
N HIS A 236 10.83 -7.70 -11.96
CA HIS A 236 11.91 -8.16 -12.84
C HIS A 236 13.29 -7.65 -12.40
N ALA A 237 14.31 -8.51 -12.41
CA ALA A 237 15.69 -8.15 -12.12
C ALA A 237 16.15 -7.02 -13.06
N GLU A 238 15.86 -7.20 -14.35
CA GLU A 238 16.02 -6.16 -15.36
C GLU A 238 14.66 -5.51 -15.61
N PRO A 239 14.44 -4.24 -15.22
CA PRO A 239 13.09 -3.66 -15.17
C PRO A 239 12.33 -3.68 -16.49
N ASN A 240 13.02 -3.68 -17.63
CA ASN A 240 12.43 -3.62 -18.96
C ASN A 240 12.41 -4.98 -19.69
N ASP A 241 12.80 -6.06 -19.02
CA ASP A 241 12.84 -7.41 -19.60
C ASP A 241 11.91 -8.35 -18.83
N ALA A 242 10.79 -8.70 -19.47
CA ALA A 242 9.75 -9.56 -18.91
C ALA A 242 10.21 -11.03 -18.77
N GLU A 243 11.29 -11.41 -19.47
CA GLU A 243 11.87 -12.75 -19.39
C GLU A 243 12.94 -12.85 -18.29
N SER A 244 13.35 -11.72 -17.71
CA SER A 244 14.30 -11.71 -16.61
C SER A 244 13.68 -12.24 -15.31
N ASP A 245 14.54 -12.81 -14.45
CA ASP A 245 14.14 -13.35 -13.16
C ASP A 245 13.32 -12.35 -12.34
N VAL A 246 12.29 -12.84 -11.65
CA VAL A 246 11.56 -12.04 -10.68
C VAL A 246 12.31 -12.06 -9.35
N VAL A 247 12.73 -10.89 -8.91
CA VAL A 247 13.51 -10.70 -7.68
C VAL A 247 12.79 -9.79 -6.71
N ARG A 248 13.17 -9.93 -5.44
CA ARG A 248 12.74 -9.02 -4.38
C ARG A 248 13.42 -7.67 -4.54
N LEU A 249 12.62 -6.62 -4.64
CA LEU A 249 13.09 -5.24 -4.79
C LEU A 249 13.38 -4.62 -3.41
N ARG A 250 14.52 -3.94 -3.31
CA ARG A 250 15.01 -3.29 -2.09
C ARG A 250 14.70 -1.81 -2.08
N SER A 251 14.25 -1.32 -0.94
CA SER A 251 14.10 0.12 -0.71
C SER A 251 15.45 0.82 -0.74
N SER A 252 15.47 2.05 -1.25
CA SER A 252 16.63 2.95 -1.21
C SER A 252 16.69 3.82 0.04
N TYR A 253 15.73 3.69 0.96
CA TYR A 253 15.76 4.41 2.22
C TYR A 253 16.70 3.79 3.24
N ARG A 254 17.40 4.62 4.00
CA ARG A 254 18.29 4.21 5.08
C ARG A 254 17.97 4.95 6.35
N LEU A 255 18.22 4.29 7.47
CA LEU A 255 18.14 4.93 8.77
C LEU A 255 19.29 5.94 8.88
N LYS A 256 18.98 7.18 9.22
CA LYS A 256 19.98 8.22 9.46
C LYS A 256 20.93 7.79 10.59
N LYS A 257 22.18 8.24 10.51
CA LYS A 257 23.16 8.03 11.59
C LYS A 257 23.10 9.18 12.59
N GLY A 258 23.47 8.90 13.84
CA GLY A 258 23.62 9.93 14.89
C GLY A 258 22.36 10.14 15.74
N SER A 259 22.14 11.38 16.17
CA SER A 259 21.10 11.76 17.11
C SER A 259 20.12 12.77 16.52
N ARG A 260 18.85 12.64 16.91
CA ARG A 260 17.81 13.62 16.62
C ARG A 260 18.06 14.91 17.38
N PRO A 261 17.56 16.06 16.87
CA PRO A 261 17.40 17.26 17.68
C PRO A 261 16.65 16.97 18.98
N GLY A 262 17.10 17.56 20.08
CA GLY A 262 16.45 17.48 21.40
C GLY A 262 15.78 18.79 21.82
N GLY A 263 15.15 18.78 22.99
CA GLY A 263 14.53 19.97 23.57
C GLY A 263 13.35 20.48 22.74
N ARG A 264 13.32 21.77 22.41
CA ARG A 264 12.24 22.34 21.58
C ARG A 264 12.33 21.93 20.11
N GLY A 265 13.47 21.42 19.65
CA GLY A 265 13.70 21.06 18.25
C GLY A 265 13.29 19.63 17.88
N GLY A 266 13.02 18.77 18.85
CA GLY A 266 12.64 17.39 18.57
C GLY A 266 12.72 16.43 19.75
N PRO A 267 12.38 15.15 19.50
CA PRO A 267 12.28 14.09 20.51
C PRO A 267 13.60 13.70 21.17
N GLY A 268 14.74 14.09 20.60
CA GLY A 268 16.06 13.63 21.03
C GLY A 268 16.27 12.13 20.84
N GLY A 269 17.38 11.63 21.40
CA GLY A 269 17.81 10.24 21.23
C GLY A 269 18.43 9.96 19.87
N ARG A 270 18.78 8.69 19.62
CA ARG A 270 19.34 8.25 18.33
C ARG A 270 18.23 8.12 17.28
N TYR A 271 18.58 8.30 16.01
CA TYR A 271 17.73 7.83 14.92
C TYR A 271 17.63 6.30 15.03
N ASP A 272 16.42 5.80 15.29
CA ASP A 272 16.18 4.37 15.56
C ASP A 272 14.93 3.82 14.86
N GLY A 273 14.34 4.60 13.94
CA GLY A 273 13.17 4.23 13.16
C GLY A 273 11.84 4.48 13.85
N THR A 274 11.84 5.04 15.08
CA THR A 274 10.61 5.46 15.79
C THR A 274 9.78 6.45 14.96
N PHE A 275 10.44 7.37 14.25
CA PHE A 275 9.77 8.43 13.49
C PHE A 275 10.05 8.29 12.00
N VAL A 276 9.09 8.71 11.18
CA VAL A 276 9.23 8.80 9.72
C VAL A 276 10.48 9.61 9.34
N GLN A 277 10.76 10.68 10.10
CA GLN A 277 11.89 11.59 9.89
C GLN A 277 13.26 10.99 10.21
N ASP A 278 13.31 9.79 10.79
CA ASP A 278 14.56 9.07 11.03
C ASP A 278 15.17 8.48 9.76
N TRP A 279 14.39 8.41 8.69
CA TRP A 279 14.81 7.81 7.44
C TRP A 279 15.22 8.89 6.44
N GLU A 280 16.17 8.56 5.57
CA GLU A 280 16.59 9.35 4.43
C GLU A 280 16.63 8.49 3.18
N PHE A 281 16.27 9.08 2.04
CA PHE A 281 16.45 8.43 0.75
C PHE A 281 17.94 8.52 0.35
N VAL A 282 18.51 7.40 -0.06
CA VAL A 282 19.89 7.32 -0.56
C VAL A 282 19.85 6.80 -1.99
N PRO A 283 20.08 7.65 -3.01
CA PRO A 283 20.05 7.25 -4.42
C PRO A 283 20.95 6.03 -4.69
N GLY A 284 20.40 5.03 -5.38
CA GLY A 284 21.13 3.82 -5.77
C GLY A 284 21.44 2.84 -4.62
N ALA A 285 20.95 3.08 -3.41
CA ALA A 285 21.15 2.15 -2.30
C ALA A 285 20.30 0.87 -2.44
N GLY A 286 19.15 0.96 -3.10
CA GLY A 286 18.27 -0.14 -3.45
C GLY A 286 17.88 -0.12 -4.92
N ASP A 287 16.78 -0.79 -5.24
CA ASP A 287 16.26 -0.94 -6.61
C ASP A 287 15.13 0.05 -6.93
N LEU A 288 14.70 0.84 -5.93
CA LEU A 288 13.54 1.73 -5.99
C LEU A 288 13.93 3.20 -5.85
N ASP A 289 13.15 4.08 -6.48
CA ASP A 289 13.32 5.53 -6.41
C ASP A 289 12.81 6.14 -5.07
N GLU A 290 12.84 7.46 -4.97
CA GLU A 290 12.41 8.18 -3.76
C GLU A 290 10.92 7.96 -3.43
N ALA A 291 10.07 7.71 -4.43
CA ALA A 291 8.68 7.35 -4.20
C ALA A 291 8.47 5.85 -3.98
N ASN A 292 9.56 5.10 -3.75
CA ASN A 292 9.54 3.65 -3.55
C ASN A 292 8.89 2.91 -4.72
N GLY A 293 9.12 3.39 -5.94
CA GLY A 293 8.68 2.80 -7.19
C GLY A 293 9.80 2.73 -8.22
N ARG A 294 9.48 2.28 -9.43
CA ARG A 294 10.38 2.31 -10.60
C ARG A 294 9.57 2.21 -11.89
N VAL A 295 10.24 2.46 -13.02
CA VAL A 295 9.69 2.20 -14.36
C VAL A 295 10.10 0.79 -14.79
N GLY A 296 9.18 0.05 -15.38
CA GLY A 296 9.46 -1.25 -15.97
C GLY A 296 8.22 -1.98 -16.47
N VAL A 297 8.42 -3.12 -17.10
CA VAL A 297 7.35 -4.04 -17.53
C VAL A 297 6.77 -4.78 -16.33
N THR A 298 5.49 -5.13 -16.44
CA THR A 298 4.74 -5.91 -15.45
C THR A 298 3.72 -6.80 -16.18
N PRO A 299 3.14 -7.83 -15.53
CA PRO A 299 2.14 -8.68 -16.19
C PRO A 299 0.94 -7.91 -16.76
N GLU A 300 0.47 -6.87 -16.08
CA GLU A 300 -0.67 -6.04 -16.50
C GLU A 300 -0.28 -4.90 -17.44
N TYR A 301 1.01 -4.54 -17.48
CA TYR A 301 1.56 -3.45 -18.30
C TYR A 301 2.82 -3.93 -19.03
N PRO A 302 2.67 -4.75 -20.09
CA PRO A 302 3.80 -5.36 -20.81
C PRO A 302 4.60 -4.34 -21.65
N GLU A 303 4.03 -3.19 -21.97
CA GLU A 303 4.73 -2.08 -22.65
C GLU A 303 5.53 -1.20 -21.65
N GLY A 304 5.43 -1.50 -20.36
CA GLY A 304 6.08 -0.73 -19.31
C GLY A 304 5.16 0.34 -18.70
N THR A 305 5.36 0.59 -17.42
CA THR A 305 4.71 1.67 -16.67
C THR A 305 5.60 2.09 -15.50
N TYR A 306 5.34 3.25 -14.92
CA TYR A 306 5.81 3.51 -13.56
C TYR A 306 4.91 2.75 -12.59
N TYR A 307 5.50 2.10 -11.59
CA TYR A 307 4.75 1.40 -10.56
C TYR A 307 5.38 1.57 -9.20
N TYR A 308 4.53 1.57 -8.18
CA TYR A 308 4.96 1.59 -6.79
C TYR A 308 5.15 0.20 -6.25
N VAL A 309 5.98 0.07 -5.22
CA VAL A 309 6.20 -1.18 -4.53
C VAL A 309 5.90 -1.00 -3.05
N VAL A 310 5.03 -1.83 -2.49
CA VAL A 310 4.94 -2.00 -1.04
C VAL A 310 6.03 -2.98 -0.59
N THR A 311 6.81 -2.55 0.39
CA THR A 311 7.98 -3.27 0.90
C THR A 311 7.78 -3.64 2.37
N ASN A 312 8.61 -4.55 2.88
CA ASN A 312 8.70 -4.84 4.32
C ASN A 312 9.80 -3.99 5.02
N GLU A 313 10.42 -3.09 4.27
CA GLU A 313 11.36 -2.07 4.73
C GLU A 313 10.72 -0.69 4.54
N PHE A 314 11.15 0.31 5.31
CA PHE A 314 10.67 1.68 5.16
C PHE A 314 10.79 2.13 3.69
N PRO A 315 9.75 2.76 3.11
CA PRO A 315 8.59 3.37 3.78
C PRO A 315 7.38 2.45 4.04
N PHE A 316 7.51 1.16 3.72
CA PHE A 316 6.46 0.12 3.75
C PHE A 316 5.33 0.36 2.73
N ILE A 317 4.67 1.51 2.86
CA ILE A 317 3.80 2.13 1.85
C ILE A 317 4.50 3.42 1.39
N PRO A 318 4.61 3.67 0.07
CA PRO A 318 5.16 4.90 -0.48
C PRO A 318 4.66 6.19 0.19
N ARG A 319 5.55 7.19 0.29
CA ARG A 319 5.25 8.52 0.89
C ARG A 319 5.09 9.63 -0.12
N LEU A 320 5.32 9.32 -1.39
CA LEU A 320 5.32 10.27 -2.48
C LEU A 320 4.53 9.71 -3.66
N TYR A 321 3.91 10.61 -4.41
CA TYR A 321 3.33 10.33 -5.71
C TYR A 321 4.28 10.80 -6.80
N ARG A 322 4.53 9.95 -7.79
CA ARG A 322 5.14 10.26 -9.08
C ARG A 322 4.17 10.97 -10.03
N GLY A 323 2.86 10.76 -9.88
CA GLY A 323 1.82 11.42 -10.66
C GLY A 323 1.03 12.47 -9.87
N THR A 324 -0.14 12.82 -10.39
CA THR A 324 -1.08 13.74 -9.73
C THR A 324 -2.19 12.94 -9.06
N PRO A 325 -2.30 12.94 -7.71
CA PRO A 325 -3.33 12.19 -7.01
C PRO A 325 -4.73 12.75 -7.28
N ASP A 326 -5.71 11.87 -7.42
CA ASP A 326 -7.11 12.23 -7.58
C ASP A 326 -7.72 12.68 -6.23
N GLU A 327 -8.54 13.73 -6.28
CA GLU A 327 -9.14 14.35 -5.09
C GLU A 327 -10.12 13.43 -4.34
N SER A 328 -10.59 12.33 -4.96
CA SER A 328 -11.42 11.34 -4.27
C SER A 328 -10.73 10.67 -3.07
N PHE A 329 -9.39 10.71 -3.01
CA PHE A 329 -8.60 10.22 -1.88
C PHE A 329 -8.42 11.26 -0.77
N ALA A 330 -8.72 12.54 -1.03
CA ALA A 330 -8.53 13.59 -0.05
C ALA A 330 -9.39 13.31 1.20
N ARG A 331 -8.76 13.33 2.38
CA ARG A 331 -9.49 13.29 3.65
C ARG A 331 -10.28 14.58 3.79
N ARG A 332 -11.55 14.55 3.39
CA ARG A 332 -12.49 15.60 3.76
C ARG A 332 -12.63 15.53 5.27
N GLY A 333 -12.15 16.56 5.98
CA GLY A 333 -12.41 16.72 7.41
C GLY A 333 -13.91 16.62 7.68
N PRO A 334 -14.36 16.41 8.93
CA PRO A 334 -15.77 16.21 9.23
C PRO A 334 -16.57 17.35 8.59
N GLY A 335 -17.28 17.03 7.51
CA GLY A 335 -18.28 17.93 6.96
C GLY A 335 -19.24 18.23 8.10
N ARG A 336 -19.54 19.51 8.32
CA ARG A 336 -20.66 19.91 9.17
C ARG A 336 -21.92 19.31 8.56
N GLY A 337 -22.26 18.09 8.97
CA GLY A 337 -23.59 17.55 8.79
C GLY A 337 -24.58 18.45 9.54
N PRO A 338 -25.76 18.70 8.99
CA PRO A 338 -26.77 19.48 9.68
C PRO A 338 -27.32 18.66 10.86
N GLY A 339 -27.22 19.21 12.07
CA GLY A 339 -28.06 18.82 13.21
C GLY A 339 -27.67 17.55 13.97
N SER A 340 -26.81 17.70 14.98
CA SER A 340 -26.85 16.87 16.18
C SER A 340 -26.18 17.65 17.31
N GLY A 341 -26.99 18.38 18.06
CA GLY A 341 -26.56 19.12 19.23
C GLY A 341 -26.05 18.19 20.35
N GLY A 342 -24.95 18.60 20.98
CA GLY A 342 -24.67 18.32 22.38
C GLY A 342 -24.33 16.88 22.76
N ARG A 343 -23.03 16.58 22.84
CA ARG A 343 -22.36 16.09 24.07
C ARG A 343 -20.86 16.05 23.81
N ARG A 344 -20.11 16.88 24.53
CA ARG A 344 -18.63 16.86 24.56
C ARG A 344 -18.18 15.54 25.20
N GLY A 345 -18.09 14.49 24.40
CA GLY A 345 -17.44 13.24 24.80
C GLY A 345 -15.96 13.53 25.08
N ARG A 346 -15.53 13.31 26.33
CA ARG A 346 -14.11 13.29 26.69
C ARG A 346 -13.43 12.23 25.83
N ARG A 347 -12.49 12.65 24.96
CA ARG A 347 -11.60 11.73 24.24
C ARG A 347 -10.89 10.84 25.27
N PRO A 348 -10.91 9.50 25.14
CA PRO A 348 -10.02 8.64 25.92
C PRO A 348 -8.57 9.05 25.64
N PRO A 349 -7.65 8.96 26.62
CA PRO A 349 -6.25 9.28 26.38
C PRO A 349 -5.63 8.22 25.45
N PRO A 350 -5.00 8.59 24.31
CA PRO A 350 -4.21 7.64 23.55
C PRO A 350 -2.83 7.46 24.21
N PHE A 351 -2.44 6.18 24.23
CA PHE A 351 -1.18 5.55 24.64
C PHE A 351 -0.06 6.49 25.11
N GLY A 352 0.22 6.43 26.41
CA GLY A 352 1.41 7.04 27.00
C GLY A 352 2.66 6.27 26.58
N GLY A 353 3.57 6.93 25.88
CA GLY A 353 4.96 6.48 25.77
C GLY A 353 5.63 6.45 27.16
N PRO A 354 6.76 5.72 27.31
CA PRO A 354 7.44 5.58 28.58
C PRO A 354 7.87 6.94 29.13
N GLY A 355 7.28 7.32 30.26
CA GLY A 355 7.63 8.54 30.98
C GLY A 355 9.05 8.44 31.52
N VAL A 356 9.91 9.35 31.06
CA VAL A 356 11.15 9.69 31.74
C VAL A 356 10.77 10.22 33.13
N GLN A 357 11.13 9.49 34.18
CA GLN A 357 10.94 9.92 35.57
C GLN A 357 11.85 11.13 35.86
N GLY A 358 11.37 12.33 35.53
CA GLY A 358 11.89 13.58 36.09
C GLY A 358 11.29 13.80 37.47
N ARG A 359 12.02 13.42 38.53
CA ARG A 359 11.66 13.78 39.91
C ARG A 359 11.75 15.31 40.08
N GLY A 360 10.63 16.01 39.95
CA GLY A 360 10.49 17.40 40.36
C GLY A 360 10.21 17.49 41.86
N GLY A 361 11.26 17.67 42.67
CA GLY A 361 11.14 18.07 44.07
C GLY A 361 10.99 19.59 44.17
N ARG A 362 9.95 20.05 44.86
CA ARG A 362 9.75 21.47 45.22
C ARG A 362 10.79 21.92 46.26
N PRO A 363 11.20 23.20 46.30
CA PRO A 363 12.18 23.69 47.28
C PRO A 363 11.53 23.94 48.65
N GLY A 364 12.14 23.41 49.72
CA GLY A 364 11.84 23.74 51.11
C GLY A 364 12.76 24.86 51.65
N PRO A 365 12.38 25.53 52.76
CA PRO A 365 13.00 26.78 53.24
C PRO A 365 14.33 26.56 53.99
N PRO A 366 15.11 27.63 54.24
CA PRO A 366 16.51 27.52 54.67
C PRO A 366 16.62 27.31 56.19
N GLY A 367 17.36 26.28 56.60
CA GLY A 367 17.76 26.03 57.98
C GLY A 367 19.25 25.70 58.03
N GLY A 368 20.00 26.44 58.86
CA GLY A 368 21.47 26.47 58.85
C GLY A 368 22.19 25.48 59.78
N PHE A 369 23.51 25.43 59.54
CA PHE A 369 24.66 24.95 60.33
C PHE A 369 24.83 23.43 60.58
N PRO A 370 26.07 22.90 60.81
CA PRO A 370 27.45 23.42 60.61
C PRO A 370 28.37 22.44 59.78
N PRO A 371 29.68 22.73 59.54
CA PRO A 371 30.51 22.00 58.56
C PRO A 371 31.09 20.66 59.08
N PRO A 372 31.58 19.77 58.18
CA PRO A 372 32.07 18.45 58.55
C PRO A 372 33.50 18.50 59.12
N SER A 373 33.72 17.73 60.18
CA SER A 373 35.02 17.39 60.73
C SER A 373 35.73 16.34 59.88
N GLU A 374 37.02 16.56 59.61
CA GLU A 374 37.97 15.57 59.11
C GLU A 374 38.05 14.33 60.01
N ARG A 375 38.02 13.14 59.40
CA ARG A 375 39.00 12.05 59.64
C ARG A 375 38.80 10.86 58.70
N ASP A 376 39.94 10.33 58.28
CA ASP A 376 40.23 8.98 57.76
C ASP A 376 39.78 8.61 56.34
N ARG A 377 40.57 9.03 55.34
CA ARG A 377 41.58 8.18 54.66
C ARG A 377 42.27 8.92 53.51
#